data_AF-A0A7J4RYU6-F1
#
_entry.id   AF-A0A7J4RYU6-F1
#
_cell.length_a   1.000
_cell.length_b   1.000
_cell.length_c   1.000
_cell.angle_alpha   90.00
_cell.angle_beta   90.00
_cell.angle_gamma   90.00
#
_symmetry.space_group_name_H-M   'P 1'
#
loop_
_entity.id
_entity.type
_entity.pdbx_description
1 polymer ?
#
loop_
_entity_poly.entity_id
_entity_poly.type
_entity_poly.pdbx_seq_one_letter_code
_entity_poly.pdbx_strand_id
1 'polypeptide(L)' 'MGLSKADLTKRKKGLKTRLDELERKAANDPLKKDRALHEEIADLKKKIAESD' A
#
# COMPACT_ATOMS: atom_id res chain seq x y z
N MET A 1 -18.48 2.88 17.84
CA MET A 1 -18.17 1.48 17.54
C MET A 1 -16.83 1.45 16.82
N GLY A 2 -15.76 1.05 17.51
CA GLY A 2 -14.42 0.93 16.92
C GLY A 2 -14.28 -0.38 16.15
N LEU A 3 -13.45 -0.37 15.11
CA LEU A 3 -13.10 -1.58 14.36
C LEU A 3 -12.52 -2.64 15.32
N SER A 4 -12.93 -3.91 15.14
CA SER A 4 -12.31 -5.01 15.87
C SER A 4 -10.84 -5.14 15.48
N LYS A 5 -10.01 -5.68 16.37
CA LYS A 5 -8.61 -6.03 16.05
C LYS A 5 -8.52 -6.91 14.79
N ALA A 6 -9.50 -7.80 14.58
CA ALA A 6 -9.58 -8.63 13.38
C ALA A 6 -9.81 -7.80 12.10
N ASP A 7 -10.63 -6.75 12.17
CA ASP A 7 -10.93 -5.88 11.03
C ASP A 7 -9.74 -5.00 10.67
N LEU A 8 -9.00 -4.51 11.66
CA LEU A 8 -7.74 -3.79 11.46
C LEU A 8 -6.72 -4.68 10.76
N THR A 9 -6.57 -5.93 11.19
CA THR A 9 -5.67 -6.89 10.55
C THR A 9 -6.08 -7.19 9.10
N LYS A 10 -7.38 -7.36 8.83
CA LYS A 10 -7.87 -7.56 7.45
C LYS A 10 -7.58 -6.36 6.57
N ARG A 11 -7.83 -5.14 7.06
CA ARG A 11 -7.52 -3.89 6.32
C ARG A 11 -6.03 -3.78 6.03
N LYS A 12 -5.18 -4.03 7.03
CA LYS A 12 -3.72 -4.01 6.89
C LYS A 12 -3.24 -5.03 5.86
N LYS A 13 -3.80 -6.24 5.87
CA LYS A 13 -3.49 -7.26 4.87
C LYS A 13 -3.87 -6.81 3.47
N GLY A 14 -5.06 -6.23 3.29
CA GLY A 14 -5.50 -5.68 2.01
C GLY A 14 -4.60 -4.56 1.49
N LEU A 15 -4.18 -3.65 2.36
CA LEU A 15 -3.24 -2.57 2.03
C LEU A 15 -1.88 -3.12 1.58
N LYS A 16 -1.34 -4.13 2.29
CA LYS A 16 -0.09 -4.80 1.92
C LYS A 16 -0.19 -5.51 0.57
N THR A 17 -1.26 -6.26 0.32
CA THR A 17 -1.46 -6.92 -0.98
C THR A 17 -1.50 -5.92 -2.13
N ARG A 18 -2.20 -4.80 -1.95
CA ARG A 18 -2.27 -3.76 -2.98
C ARG A 18 -0.93 -3.05 -3.19
N LEU A 19 -0.16 -2.84 -2.11
CA LEU A 19 1.20 -2.33 -2.19
C LEU A 19 2.09 -3.27 -3.02
N ASP A 20 2.07 -4.57 -2.75
CA ASP A 20 2.86 -5.57 -3.48
C ASP A 20 2.52 -5.58 -4.99
N GLU A 21 1.25 -5.46 -5.34
CA GLU A 21 0.80 -5.38 -6.74
C GLU A 21 1.34 -4.13 -7.44
N LEU A 22 1.29 -2.98 -6.77
CA LEU A 22 1.81 -1.72 -7.30
C LEU A 22 3.33 -1.73 -7.40
N GLU A 23 4.03 -2.29 -6.42
CA GLU A 23 5.49 -2.43 -6.45
C GLU A 23 5.95 -3.34 -7.60
N ARG A 24 5.22 -4.41 -7.90
CA ARG A 24 5.50 -5.25 -9.08
C ARG A 24 5.31 -4.49 -10.39
N LYS A 25 4.31 -3.60 -10.47
CA LYS A 25 4.13 -2.73 -11.64
C LYS A 25 5.26 -1.70 -11.73
N ALA A 26 5.65 -1.11 -10.60
CA ALA A 26 6.76 -0.16 -10.50
C ALA A 26 8.11 -0.78 -10.86
N ALA A 27 8.32 -2.08 -10.57
CA ALA A 27 9.53 -2.80 -10.96
C ALA A 27 9.74 -2.82 -12.48
N ASN A 28 8.64 -2.76 -13.26
CA ASN A 28 8.68 -2.67 -14.72
C ASN A 28 8.77 -1.23 -15.24
N ASP A 29 8.69 -0.22 -14.37
CA ASP A 29 8.91 1.20 -14.68
C ASP A 29 10.11 1.76 -13.89
N PRO A 30 11.34 1.37 -14.25
CA PRO A 30 12.55 1.82 -13.55
C PRO A 30 12.78 3.33 -13.66
N LEU A 31 12.12 4.00 -14.62
CA LEU A 31 12.26 5.43 -14.87
C LEU A 31 11.23 6.27 -14.11
N LYS A 32 10.34 5.64 -13.32
CA LYS A 32 9.27 6.31 -12.58
C LYS A 32 8.46 7.27 -13.46
N LYS A 33 8.21 6.87 -14.71
CA LYS A 33 7.44 7.68 -15.66
C LYS A 33 6.00 7.83 -15.18
N ASP A 34 5.46 6.78 -14.56
CA ASP A 34 4.17 6.84 -13.87
C ASP A 34 4.35 7.40 -12.45
N ARG A 35 4.38 8.72 -12.34
CA ARG A 35 4.43 9.42 -11.04
C ARG A 35 3.27 9.02 -10.13
N ALA A 36 2.07 8.84 -10.68
CA ALA A 36 0.89 8.52 -9.89
C ALA A 36 1.04 7.15 -9.21
N LEU A 37 1.59 6.17 -9.91
CA LEU A 37 1.89 4.84 -9.36
C LEU A 37 2.90 4.93 -8.19
N HIS A 38 3.96 5.71 -8.35
CA HIS A 38 4.98 5.86 -7.31
C HIS A 38 4.49 6.65 -6.10
N GLU A 39 3.63 7.66 -6.30
CA GLU A 39 2.97 8.38 -5.23
C GLU A 39 2.01 7.47 -4.46
N GLU A 40 1.21 6.65 -5.14
CA GLU A 40 0.29 5.71 -4.50
C GLU A 40 1.04 4.65 -3.66
N ILE A 41 2.19 4.16 -4.13
CA ILE A 41 3.09 3.27 -3.37
C ILE A 41 3.59 3.97 -2.09
N ALA A 42 4.03 5.22 -2.20
CA ALA A 42 4.53 5.99 -1.06
C ALA A 42 3.43 6.24 -0.01
N ASP A 43 2.24 6.59 -0.46
CA ASP A 43 1.07 6.83 0.41
C ASP A 43 0.60 5.55 1.09
N LEU A 44 0.55 4.42 0.36
CA LEU A 44 0.21 3.13 0.94
C LEU A 44 1.23 2.68 1.98
N LYS A 45 2.53 2.91 1.74
CA LYS A 45 3.58 2.66 2.74
C LYS A 45 3.38 3.47 4.01
N LYS A 46 3.09 4.77 3.89
CA LYS A 46 2.79 5.64 5.04
C LYS A 46 1.56 5.13 5.81
N LYS A 47 0.47 4.83 5.11
CA LYS A 47 -0.76 4.32 5.74
C LYS A 47 -0.55 3.01 6.50
N ILE A 48 0.29 2.11 5.97
CA ILE A 48 0.63 0.86 6.65
C ILE A 48 1.46 1.14 7.90
N ALA A 49 2.45 2.05 7.82
CA ALA A 49 3.29 2.43 8.95
C ALA A 49 2.53 3.17 10.06
N GLU A 50 1.54 4.00 9.71
CA GLU A 50 0.64 4.65 10.66
C GLU A 50 -0.41 3.70 11.27
N SER A 51 -0.61 2.53 10.66
CA SER A 51 -1.52 1.48 11.14
C SER A 51 -0.80 0.36 11.93
N ASP A 52 0.51 0.48 12.16
CA ASP A 52 1.33 -0.37 13.05
C ASP A 52 1.43 0.28 14.45
#